data_AF-A0A6A6T0W1-F1
#
_entry.id   AF-A0A6A6T0W1-F1
#
_cell.length_a   1.000
_cell.length_b   1.000
_cell.length_c   1.000
_cell.angle_alpha   90.00
_cell.angle_beta   90.00
_cell.angle_gamma   90.00
#
_symmetry.space_group_name_H-M   'P 1'
#
loop_
_entity.id
_entity.type
_entity.pdbx_description
1 polymer ?
#
loop_
_entity_poly.entity_id
_entity_poly.type
_entity_poly.pdbx_seq_one_letter_code
_entity_poly.pdbx_strand_id
1 'polypeptide(L)'
;MLQSTLLATFAAVVPFVAAQRTFNVTEAFAPGNWKKYHCIDTDAVVALLPTCLAECNYEANAADGCAYDDIACHCINYNVYSPIIEKCALPAEYGGAGACTDADLGIARPIVNDLCNFFNATLYADYTGCPQELSPKLTTKLVFAEESIRLDV
;
A
#
# COMPACT_ATOMS: atom_id res chain seq x y z
N MET A 1 12.38 -46.82 37.27
CA MET A 1 12.42 -46.90 35.80
C MET A 1 11.39 -45.90 35.29
N LEU A 2 11.84 -44.67 35.04
CA LEU A 2 12.11 -44.06 33.73
C LEU A 2 10.82 -43.45 33.14
N GLN A 3 10.67 -42.12 33.24
CA GLN A 3 10.67 -41.16 32.11
C GLN A 3 9.33 -41.19 31.33
N SER A 4 8.61 -40.11 31.05
CA SER A 4 9.06 -38.81 30.57
C SER A 4 8.03 -37.70 30.80
N THR A 5 8.57 -36.54 31.10
CA THR A 5 8.05 -35.17 30.96
C THR A 5 7.25 -34.97 29.67
N LEU A 6 5.98 -34.57 29.77
CA LEU A 6 5.27 -33.93 28.65
C LEU A 6 5.49 -32.42 28.78
N LEU A 7 6.31 -31.89 27.85
CA LEU A 7 6.62 -30.47 27.75
C LEU A 7 5.34 -29.65 27.52
N ALA A 8 5.21 -28.58 28.29
CA ALA A 8 4.31 -27.49 28.01
C ALA A 8 4.68 -26.83 26.67
N THR A 9 3.90 -27.10 25.62
CA THR A 9 3.97 -26.36 24.35
C THR A 9 3.11 -25.11 24.46
N PHE A 10 3.65 -24.06 25.09
CA PHE A 10 3.05 -22.72 25.09
C PHE A 10 4.14 -21.66 24.96
N ALA A 11 4.72 -21.50 23.76
CA ALA A 11 5.47 -20.30 23.39
C ALA A 11 5.80 -20.27 21.89
N ALA A 12 4.79 -20.17 21.02
CA ALA A 12 5.02 -19.83 19.61
C ALA A 12 3.78 -19.22 18.97
N VAL A 13 3.21 -18.16 19.56
CA VAL A 13 2.14 -17.40 18.88
C VAL A 13 2.51 -15.91 18.72
N VAL A 14 3.67 -15.47 19.21
CA VAL A 14 3.97 -14.03 19.34
C VAL A 14 4.77 -13.39 18.18
N PRO A 15 5.55 -14.07 17.30
CA PRO A 15 6.27 -13.32 16.27
C PRO A 15 5.45 -13.08 14.98
N PHE A 16 4.28 -13.71 14.79
CA PHE A 16 3.53 -13.58 13.54
C PHE A 16 2.73 -12.28 13.41
N VAL A 17 2.46 -11.57 14.50
CA VAL A 17 1.66 -10.33 14.45
C VAL A 17 2.50 -9.11 14.03
N ALA A 18 3.83 -9.16 14.18
CA ALA A 18 4.73 -8.10 13.72
C ALA A 18 5.09 -8.19 12.22
N ALA A 19 4.70 -9.28 11.54
CA ALA A 19 5.15 -9.63 10.18
C ALA A 19 4.19 -9.21 9.05
N GLN A 20 3.25 -8.29 9.31
CA GLN A 20 2.44 -7.66 8.25
C GLN A 20 2.85 -6.21 7.93
N ARG A 21 3.93 -5.68 8.55
CA ARG A 21 4.59 -4.41 8.15
C ARG A 21 5.87 -4.68 7.34
N THR A 22 5.80 -5.55 6.34
CA THR A 22 7.00 -6.17 5.73
C THR A 22 7.53 -5.37 4.55
N PHE A 23 7.89 -4.11 4.82
CA PHE A 23 8.99 -3.45 4.13
C PHE A 23 9.86 -2.83 5.20
N ASN A 24 11.12 -3.24 5.23
CA ASN A 24 12.04 -2.75 6.25
C ASN A 24 12.19 -1.23 6.06
N VAL A 25 12.18 -0.43 7.12
CA VAL A 25 12.53 1.00 7.06
C VAL A 25 13.83 1.22 6.28
N THR A 26 14.77 0.27 6.40
CA THR A 26 16.02 0.23 5.63
C THR A 26 15.80 0.13 4.11
N GLU A 27 14.78 -0.58 3.64
CA GLU A 27 14.44 -0.72 2.22
C GLU A 27 13.75 0.54 1.66
N ALA A 28 12.93 1.23 2.46
CA ALA A 28 12.36 2.53 2.07
C ALA A 28 13.43 3.59 1.86
N PHE A 29 14.42 3.60 2.76
CA PHE A 29 15.60 4.46 2.64
C PHE A 29 16.73 3.83 1.81
N ALA A 30 16.50 2.70 1.14
CA ALA A 30 17.51 2.11 0.27
C ALA A 30 17.86 3.10 -0.86
N PRO A 31 19.14 3.17 -1.26
CA PRO A 31 19.57 4.07 -2.33
C PRO A 31 18.75 3.85 -3.60
N GLY A 32 17.98 4.87 -4.02
CA GLY A 32 17.15 4.85 -5.21
C GLY A 32 15.64 4.91 -4.94
N ASN A 33 15.13 4.29 -3.87
CA ASN A 33 13.70 4.28 -3.57
C ASN A 33 13.18 5.65 -3.16
N TRP A 34 13.91 6.36 -2.30
CA TRP A 34 13.61 7.76 -1.99
C TRP A 34 13.51 8.59 -3.27
N LYS A 35 14.51 8.53 -4.16
CA LYS A 35 14.49 9.28 -5.42
C LYS A 35 13.33 8.85 -6.34
N LYS A 36 12.94 7.58 -6.30
CA LYS A 36 11.90 7.01 -7.16
C LYS A 36 10.49 7.38 -6.70
N TYR A 37 10.24 7.39 -5.40
CA TYR A 37 8.88 7.48 -4.85
C TYR A 37 8.60 8.77 -4.08
N HIS A 38 9.62 9.46 -3.56
CA HIS A 38 9.41 10.76 -2.92
C HIS A 38 8.84 11.77 -3.93
N CYS A 39 7.72 12.41 -3.57
CA CYS A 39 6.98 13.33 -4.43
C CYS A 39 6.55 12.74 -5.78
N ILE A 40 6.34 11.43 -5.88
CA ILE A 40 5.75 10.82 -7.08
C ILE A 40 4.30 11.31 -7.23
N ASP A 41 3.89 11.65 -8.45
CA ASP A 41 2.51 12.06 -8.78
C ASP A 41 1.77 10.95 -9.54
N THR A 42 0.51 11.21 -9.90
CA THR A 42 -0.33 10.23 -10.58
C THR A 42 0.24 9.81 -11.93
N ASP A 43 0.69 10.77 -12.73
CA ASP A 43 1.22 10.51 -14.07
C ASP A 43 2.49 9.65 -13.99
N ALA A 44 3.36 9.92 -13.02
CA ALA A 44 4.55 9.12 -12.77
C ALA A 44 4.22 7.69 -12.28
N VAL A 45 3.19 7.51 -11.44
CA VAL A 45 2.71 6.17 -11.05
C VAL A 45 2.17 5.43 -12.29
N VAL A 46 1.32 6.07 -13.08
CA VAL A 46 0.73 5.48 -14.29
C VAL A 46 1.81 5.08 -15.30
N ALA A 47 2.87 5.86 -15.44
CA ALA A 47 4.00 5.54 -16.31
C ALA A 47 4.78 4.28 -15.89
N LEU A 48 4.66 3.84 -14.63
CA LEU A 48 5.26 2.60 -14.14
C LEU A 48 4.35 1.38 -14.41
N LEU A 49 3.06 1.58 -14.64
CA LEU A 49 2.08 0.51 -14.72
C LEU A 49 1.82 0.07 -16.17
N PRO A 50 1.32 -1.18 -16.38
CA PRO A 50 0.73 -1.57 -17.65
C PRO A 50 -0.31 -0.57 -18.14
N THR A 51 -0.32 -0.31 -19.45
CA THR A 51 -1.20 0.71 -20.06
C THR A 51 -2.69 0.45 -19.83
N CYS A 52 -3.09 -0.81 -19.66
CA CYS A 52 -4.48 -1.18 -19.34
C CYS A 52 -4.97 -0.59 -18.00
N LEU A 53 -4.05 -0.21 -17.10
CA LEU A 53 -4.36 0.36 -15.78
C LEU A 53 -4.41 1.89 -15.76
N ALA A 54 -4.00 2.57 -16.84
CA ALA A 54 -3.81 4.02 -16.84
C ALA A 54 -5.11 4.76 -16.53
N GLU A 55 -6.17 4.52 -17.30
CA GLU A 55 -7.48 5.15 -17.10
C GLU A 55 -8.06 4.79 -15.72
N CYS A 56 -7.96 3.53 -15.32
CA CYS A 56 -8.45 3.07 -14.03
C CYS A 56 -7.75 3.73 -12.83
N ASN A 57 -6.44 4.02 -12.94
CA ASN A 57 -5.72 4.77 -11.90
C ASN A 57 -6.22 6.22 -11.83
N TYR A 58 -6.36 6.89 -12.98
CA TYR A 58 -6.88 8.26 -13.02
C TYR A 58 -8.28 8.36 -12.42
N GLU A 59 -9.18 7.42 -12.76
CA GLU A 59 -10.53 7.36 -12.21
C GLU A 59 -10.52 7.08 -10.70
N ALA A 60 -9.70 6.14 -10.24
CA ALA A 60 -9.60 5.81 -8.82
C ALA A 60 -9.03 6.97 -8.00
N ASN A 61 -7.95 7.61 -8.46
CA ASN A 61 -7.35 8.78 -7.80
C ASN A 61 -8.33 9.97 -7.74
N ALA A 62 -9.23 10.10 -8.72
CA ALA A 62 -10.25 11.15 -8.72
C ALA A 62 -11.44 10.86 -7.79
N ALA A 63 -11.64 9.61 -7.37
CA ALA A 63 -12.88 9.15 -6.74
C ALA A 63 -12.73 8.65 -5.29
N ASP A 64 -11.52 8.37 -4.82
CA ASP A 64 -11.31 7.78 -3.49
C ASP A 64 -11.37 8.81 -2.33
N GLY A 65 -11.42 10.10 -2.65
CA GLY A 65 -11.52 11.21 -1.70
C GLY A 65 -10.19 11.78 -1.20
N CYS A 66 -9.06 11.25 -1.67
CA CYS A 66 -7.75 11.89 -1.54
C CYS A 66 -7.59 12.99 -2.60
N ALA A 67 -6.64 13.90 -2.36
CA ALA A 67 -6.15 14.81 -3.40
C ALA A 67 -5.48 13.97 -4.50
N TYR A 68 -5.73 14.35 -5.75
CA TYR A 68 -5.44 13.52 -6.92
C TYR A 68 -4.00 13.00 -7.01
N ASP A 69 -3.00 13.81 -6.66
CA ASP A 69 -1.58 13.42 -6.69
C ASP A 69 -1.01 13.02 -5.33
N ASP A 70 -1.87 12.81 -4.31
CA ASP A 70 -1.46 12.36 -2.99
C ASP A 70 -1.38 10.83 -2.92
N ILE A 71 -0.33 10.26 -3.51
CA ILE A 71 -0.17 8.81 -3.59
C ILE A 71 -0.03 8.16 -2.20
N ALA A 72 0.46 8.88 -1.19
CA ALA A 72 0.47 8.37 0.18
C ALA A 72 -0.96 8.18 0.69
N CYS A 73 -1.84 9.16 0.49
CA CYS A 73 -3.25 9.03 0.84
C CYS A 73 -3.91 7.88 0.08
N HIS A 74 -3.71 7.77 -1.24
CA HIS A 74 -4.27 6.67 -2.04
C HIS A 74 -3.82 5.29 -1.51
N CYS A 75 -2.54 5.15 -1.12
CA CYS A 75 -2.01 3.92 -0.55
C CYS A 75 -2.63 3.54 0.80
N ILE A 76 -2.78 4.49 1.75
CA ILE A 76 -3.42 4.19 3.05
C ILE A 76 -4.95 4.06 2.93
N ASN A 77 -5.56 4.70 1.92
CA ASN A 77 -6.98 4.65 1.63
C ASN A 77 -7.39 3.43 0.78
N TYR A 78 -6.59 2.36 0.83
CA TYR A 78 -6.77 1.14 0.04
C TYR A 78 -8.19 0.57 0.10
N ASN A 79 -8.85 0.60 1.27
CA ASN A 79 -10.22 0.07 1.42
C ASN A 79 -11.26 0.83 0.59
N VAL A 80 -11.00 2.08 0.23
CA VAL A 80 -11.85 2.87 -0.68
C VAL A 80 -11.31 2.79 -2.11
N TYR A 81 -9.98 2.85 -2.27
CA TYR A 81 -9.32 2.83 -3.57
C TYR A 81 -9.51 1.51 -4.33
N SER A 82 -9.25 0.37 -3.68
CA SER A 82 -9.21 -0.95 -4.32
C SER A 82 -10.52 -1.30 -5.02
N PRO A 83 -11.70 -1.15 -4.38
CA PRO A 83 -12.98 -1.44 -5.05
C PRO A 83 -13.23 -0.61 -6.31
N ILE A 84 -12.66 0.59 -6.42
CA ILE A 84 -12.80 1.47 -7.59
C ILE A 84 -11.91 0.95 -8.73
N ILE A 85 -10.61 0.83 -8.46
CA ILE A 85 -9.64 0.41 -9.48
C ILE A 85 -9.88 -1.04 -9.91
N GLU A 86 -10.22 -1.95 -8.99
CA GLU A 86 -10.46 -3.36 -9.31
C GLU A 86 -11.67 -3.53 -10.22
N LYS A 87 -12.74 -2.78 -9.95
CA LYS A 87 -13.93 -2.81 -10.80
C LYS A 87 -13.62 -2.30 -12.21
N CYS A 88 -12.77 -1.30 -12.35
CA CYS A 88 -12.35 -0.78 -13.65
C CYS A 88 -11.37 -1.71 -14.37
N ALA A 89 -10.37 -2.25 -13.66
CA ALA A 89 -9.22 -2.92 -14.26
C ALA A 89 -9.43 -4.42 -14.47
N LEU A 90 -10.06 -5.09 -13.51
CA LEU A 90 -10.14 -6.56 -13.52
C LEU A 90 -11.07 -7.07 -14.63
N PRO A 91 -10.75 -8.21 -15.25
CA PRO A 91 -11.66 -8.93 -16.12
C PRO A 91 -12.97 -9.33 -15.43
N ALA A 92 -14.00 -9.59 -16.24
CA ALA A 92 -15.32 -9.99 -15.75
C ALA A 92 -15.31 -11.27 -14.90
N GLU A 93 -14.39 -12.20 -15.14
CA GLU A 93 -14.23 -13.42 -14.34
C GLU A 93 -13.82 -13.15 -12.88
N TYR A 94 -13.23 -11.98 -12.61
CA TYR A 94 -12.89 -11.50 -11.27
C TYR A 94 -13.87 -10.44 -10.74
N GLY A 95 -15.01 -10.22 -11.44
CA GLY A 95 -16.04 -9.28 -11.03
C GLY A 95 -15.81 -7.83 -11.45
N GLY A 96 -14.83 -7.55 -12.32
CA GLY A 96 -14.61 -6.24 -12.90
C GLY A 96 -15.24 -6.05 -14.28
N ALA A 97 -14.90 -4.94 -14.95
CA ALA A 97 -15.34 -4.59 -16.30
C ALA A 97 -14.17 -4.27 -17.24
N GLY A 98 -12.93 -4.48 -16.79
CA GLY A 98 -11.72 -4.11 -17.49
C GLY A 98 -11.18 -5.18 -18.43
N ALA A 99 -10.13 -4.81 -19.14
CA ALA A 99 -9.44 -5.66 -20.10
C ALA A 99 -7.99 -6.01 -19.68
N CYS A 100 -7.56 -5.66 -18.47
CA CYS A 100 -6.24 -6.05 -18.00
C CYS A 100 -6.14 -7.57 -17.87
N THR A 101 -5.04 -8.15 -18.32
CA THR A 101 -4.81 -9.59 -18.21
C THR A 101 -4.15 -9.94 -16.87
N ASP A 102 -4.17 -11.21 -16.47
CA ASP A 102 -3.40 -11.69 -15.32
C ASP A 102 -1.91 -11.37 -15.43
N ALA A 103 -1.36 -11.33 -16.65
CA ALA A 103 0.03 -10.95 -16.88
C ALA A 103 0.28 -9.47 -16.55
N ASP A 104 -0.64 -8.58 -16.95
CA ASP A 104 -0.57 -7.15 -16.62
C ASP A 104 -0.67 -6.96 -15.10
N LEU A 105 -1.63 -7.63 -14.46
CA LEU A 105 -1.82 -7.57 -13.00
C LEU A 105 -0.60 -8.13 -12.24
N GLY A 106 0.05 -9.16 -12.79
CA GLY A 106 1.30 -9.72 -12.29
C GLY A 106 2.47 -8.74 -12.33
N ILE A 107 2.53 -7.86 -13.35
CA ILE A 107 3.52 -6.77 -13.45
C ILE A 107 3.19 -5.64 -12.48
N ALA A 108 1.91 -5.26 -12.39
CA ALA A 108 1.47 -4.12 -11.57
C ALA A 108 1.64 -4.36 -10.06
N ARG A 109 1.32 -5.57 -9.59
CA ARG A 109 1.33 -5.92 -8.16
C ARG A 109 2.63 -5.56 -7.42
N PRO A 110 3.83 -5.99 -7.87
CA PRO A 110 5.07 -5.62 -7.17
C PRO A 110 5.34 -4.11 -7.20
N ILE A 111 4.96 -3.40 -8.26
CA ILE A 111 5.17 -1.95 -8.38
C ILE A 111 4.32 -1.20 -7.35
N VAL A 112 3.03 -1.51 -7.28
CA VAL A 112 2.10 -0.91 -6.31
C VAL A 112 2.50 -1.28 -4.88
N ASN A 113 2.89 -2.53 -4.65
CA ASN A 113 3.36 -2.96 -3.34
C ASN A 113 4.60 -2.18 -2.90
N ASP A 114 5.63 -2.07 -3.73
CA ASP A 114 6.86 -1.35 -3.39
C ASP A 114 6.59 0.14 -3.12
N LEU A 115 5.74 0.76 -3.94
CA LEU A 115 5.31 2.16 -3.81
C LEU A 115 4.57 2.40 -2.49
N CYS A 116 3.55 1.62 -2.18
CA CYS A 116 2.77 1.79 -0.96
C CYS A 116 3.55 1.37 0.29
N ASN A 117 4.45 0.40 0.17
CA ASN A 117 5.37 0.03 1.23
C ASN A 117 6.37 1.14 1.57
N PHE A 118 6.88 1.86 0.58
CA PHE A 118 7.71 3.05 0.79
C PHE A 118 6.98 4.06 1.68
N PHE A 119 5.74 4.41 1.33
CA PHE A 119 4.95 5.37 2.11
C PHE A 119 4.54 4.85 3.48
N ASN A 120 4.18 3.56 3.60
CA ASN A 120 3.88 2.95 4.89
C ASN A 120 5.10 2.96 5.84
N ALA A 121 6.29 2.64 5.32
CA ALA A 121 7.52 2.64 6.09
C ALA A 121 7.91 4.03 6.61
N THR A 122 7.44 5.08 5.96
CA THR A 122 7.68 6.47 6.35
C THR A 122 6.47 7.13 7.00
N LEU A 123 5.53 6.31 7.48
CA LEU A 123 4.32 6.74 8.18
C LEU A 123 3.51 7.76 7.37
N TYR A 124 3.60 7.67 6.04
CA TYR A 124 2.96 8.56 5.08
C TYR A 124 3.40 10.03 5.22
N ALA A 125 4.53 10.30 5.88
CA ALA A 125 5.06 11.64 6.12
C ALA A 125 6.03 12.13 5.04
N ASP A 126 6.50 11.24 4.16
CA ASP A 126 7.48 11.54 3.12
C ASP A 126 6.99 12.50 2.03
N TYR A 127 5.73 12.90 2.03
CA TYR A 127 5.24 13.98 1.17
C TYR A 127 5.61 15.38 1.67
N THR A 128 6.20 15.49 2.87
CA THR A 128 6.61 16.78 3.42
C THR A 128 7.63 17.46 2.49
N GLY A 129 7.28 18.64 1.98
CA GLY A 129 8.13 19.41 1.07
C GLY A 129 7.88 19.15 -0.43
N CYS A 130 6.97 18.23 -0.76
CA CYS A 130 6.54 17.99 -2.13
C CYS A 130 5.55 19.08 -2.62
N PRO A 131 5.51 19.38 -3.93
CA PRO A 131 4.67 20.44 -4.49
C PRO A 131 3.18 20.08 -4.63
N GLN A 132 2.83 18.80 -4.54
CA GLN A 132 1.46 18.30 -4.70
C GLN A 132 0.53 18.81 -3.59
N GLU A 133 -0.77 18.93 -3.90
CA GLU A 133 -1.79 19.05 -2.88
C GLU A 133 -1.87 17.76 -2.06
N LEU A 134 -1.96 17.89 -0.73
CA LEU A 134 -1.99 16.76 0.19
C LEU A 134 -3.34 16.69 0.90
N SER A 135 -3.66 15.49 1.41
CA SER A 135 -4.89 15.12 2.11
C SER A 135 -4.66 14.89 3.60
N PRO A 136 -3.92 15.75 4.34
CA PRO A 136 -3.35 15.40 5.64
C PRO A 136 -4.40 14.98 6.66
N LYS A 137 -5.62 15.54 6.60
CA LYS A 137 -6.73 15.16 7.48
C LYS A 137 -7.18 13.72 7.24
N LEU A 138 -7.35 13.31 5.98
CA LEU A 138 -7.80 11.97 5.62
C LEU A 138 -6.68 10.96 5.91
N THR A 139 -5.47 11.22 5.43
CA THR A 139 -4.29 10.37 5.67
C THR A 139 -4.09 10.13 7.16
N THR A 140 -4.06 11.20 7.96
CA THR A 140 -3.87 11.10 9.42
C THR A 140 -5.01 10.33 10.10
N LYS A 141 -6.27 10.56 9.68
CA LYS A 141 -7.43 9.83 10.20
C LYS A 141 -7.30 8.32 9.93
N LEU A 142 -6.88 7.94 8.73
CA LEU A 142 -6.72 6.54 8.34
C LEU A 142 -5.55 5.89 9.11
N VAL A 143 -4.40 6.57 9.21
CA VAL A 143 -3.25 6.13 10.01
C VAL A 143 -3.63 5.88 11.47
N PHE A 144 -4.46 6.75 12.08
CA PHE A 144 -4.93 6.55 13.45
C PHE A 144 -6.00 5.45 13.58
N ALA A 145 -6.69 5.10 12.51
CA ALA A 145 -7.71 4.05 12.49
C ALA A 145 -7.10 2.65 12.30
N GLU A 146 -5.87 2.52 11.82
CA GLU A 146 -5.14 1.26 11.82
C GLU A 146 -4.81 0.86 13.28
N GLU A 147 -5.43 -0.20 13.80
CA GLU A 147 -5.36 -0.66 15.21
C GLU A 147 -3.96 -1.13 15.71
N SER A 148 -2.86 -0.53 15.28
CA SER A 148 -1.50 -0.87 15.78
C SER A 148 -0.67 0.31 16.29
N ILE A 149 -1.29 1.45 16.62
CA ILE A 149 -0.69 2.44 17.54
C ILE A 149 -1.47 2.47 18.85
N ARG A 150 -1.70 1.29 19.44
CA ARG A 150 -1.66 1.20 20.89
C ARG A 150 -0.20 0.95 21.24
N LEU A 151 0.56 2.04 21.41
CA LEU A 151 1.59 1.99 22.44
C LEU A 151 0.79 1.79 23.72
N ASP A 152 0.63 0.53 24.14
CA ASP A 152 0.33 0.24 25.53
C ASP A 152 1.54 0.81 26.31
N VAL A 153 1.42 2.07 26.72
CA VAL A 153 2.24 2.71 27.74
C VAL A 153 1.68 2.31 29.10
#